data_AF-A4ELK4-F1
#
_entry.id   AF-A4ELK4-F1
#
_cell.length_a   1.000
_cell.length_b   1.000
_cell.length_c   1.000
_cell.angle_alpha   90.00
_cell.angle_beta   90.00
_cell.angle_gamma   90.00
#
_symmetry.space_group_name_H-M   'P 1'
#
loop_
_entity.id
_entity.type
_entity.pdbx_description
1 polymer ?
#
loop_
_entity_poly.entity_id
_entity_poly.type
_entity_poly.pdbx_seq_one_letter_code
_entity_poly.pdbx_strand_id
1 'polypeptide(L)'
;MRTLAIISTAAMLIASQGDALTLADCKRTTHPSHGGEIRHTDLGEGRVMWMDWWSQEGTAKGFSLVECASGEMLRFWSAEENMGRRSAFDRTDDAMEVLDRHQSGARVFATFERIAHDLKFIARDIAITTETTENCACAAAYPALRGDKTEFMLAG
;
A
#
# COMPACT_ATOMS: atom_id res chain seq x y z
N MET A 1 -5.99 -9.39 70.00
CA MET A 1 -6.04 -9.98 68.65
C MET A 1 -6.17 -8.85 67.65
N ARG A 2 -5.12 -8.58 66.86
CA ARG A 2 -5.08 -7.50 65.86
C ARG A 2 -5.33 -8.11 64.48
N THR A 3 -6.47 -7.78 63.88
CA THR A 3 -6.84 -8.24 62.54
C THR A 3 -6.24 -7.29 61.51
N LEU A 4 -5.21 -7.74 60.79
CA LEU A 4 -4.65 -7.04 59.64
C LEU A 4 -5.54 -7.32 58.42
N ALA A 5 -6.22 -6.30 57.93
CA ALA A 5 -6.94 -6.36 56.66
C ALA A 5 -5.93 -6.15 55.52
N ILE A 6 -5.70 -7.20 54.74
CA ILE A 6 -4.91 -7.14 53.50
C ILE A 6 -5.85 -6.58 52.42
N ILE A 7 -5.63 -5.33 52.04
CA ILE A 7 -6.31 -4.71 50.89
C ILE A 7 -5.53 -5.14 49.64
N SER A 8 -6.02 -6.17 48.95
CA SER A 8 -5.52 -6.57 47.63
C SER A 8 -6.09 -5.61 46.59
N THR A 9 -5.30 -4.63 46.17
CA THR A 9 -5.61 -3.76 45.04
C THR A 9 -5.39 -4.54 43.74
N ALA A 10 -6.46 -5.06 43.14
CA ALA A 10 -6.42 -5.64 41.80
C ALA A 10 -6.33 -4.50 40.77
N ALA A 11 -5.15 -4.29 40.19
CA ALA A 11 -4.98 -3.43 39.03
C ALA A 11 -5.60 -4.12 37.81
N MET A 12 -6.80 -3.70 37.41
CA MET A 12 -7.38 -4.07 36.12
C MET A 12 -6.53 -3.41 35.02
N LEU A 13 -5.71 -4.21 34.35
CA LEU A 13 -5.12 -3.86 33.06
C LEU A 13 -6.27 -3.74 32.06
N ILE A 14 -6.70 -2.51 31.79
CA ILE A 14 -7.57 -2.21 30.66
C ILE A 14 -6.67 -2.39 29.42
N ALA A 15 -6.71 -3.58 28.83
CA ALA A 15 -6.18 -3.77 27.49
C ALA A 15 -7.00 -2.85 26.58
N SER A 16 -6.40 -1.75 26.13
CA SER A 16 -6.97 -0.97 25.04
C SER A 16 -7.09 -1.92 23.85
N GLN A 17 -8.32 -2.24 23.46
CA GLN A 17 -8.56 -2.90 22.19
C GLN A 17 -8.13 -1.90 21.12
N GLY A 18 -6.91 -2.04 20.60
CA GLY A 18 -6.52 -1.37 19.38
C GLY A 18 -7.33 -2.00 18.26
N ASP A 19 -8.20 -1.22 17.62
CA ASP A 19 -8.91 -1.68 16.44
C ASP A 19 -7.87 -2.10 15.39
N ALA A 20 -8.04 -3.29 14.83
CA ALA A 20 -7.16 -3.81 13.80
C ALA A 20 -7.30 -2.92 12.55
N LEU A 21 -6.18 -2.37 12.08
CA LEU A 21 -6.12 -1.56 10.87
C LEU A 21 -6.71 -2.32 9.67
N THR A 22 -7.57 -1.66 8.90
CA THR A 22 -8.16 -2.21 7.68
C THR A 22 -7.63 -1.49 6.44
N LEU A 23 -7.77 -2.10 5.25
CA LEU A 23 -7.39 -1.45 3.99
C LEU A 23 -8.17 -0.14 3.74
N ALA A 24 -9.37 -0.01 4.30
CA ALA A 24 -10.15 1.21 4.19
C ALA A 24 -9.50 2.39 4.92
N ASP A 25 -8.78 2.11 6.01
CA ASP A 25 -8.07 3.11 6.82
C ASP A 25 -6.80 3.63 6.13
N CYS A 26 -6.32 2.90 5.10
CA CYS A 26 -5.15 3.29 4.33
C CYS A 26 -5.44 4.38 3.29
N LYS A 27 -6.72 4.68 3.02
CA LYS A 27 -7.08 5.83 2.21
C LYS A 27 -6.56 7.10 2.86
N ARG A 28 -5.57 7.74 2.26
CA ARG A 28 -4.91 8.91 2.84
C ARG A 28 -4.56 9.96 1.80
N THR A 29 -4.61 11.20 2.24
CA THR A 29 -4.01 12.33 1.54
C THR A 29 -2.55 12.41 1.99
N THR A 30 -1.62 11.97 1.15
CA THR A 30 -0.17 11.99 1.44
C THR A 30 0.43 13.38 1.29
N HIS A 31 -0.25 14.26 0.55
CA HIS A 31 0.06 15.68 0.49
C HIS A 31 -1.25 16.47 0.67
N PRO A 32 -1.42 17.28 1.74
CA PRO A 32 -2.70 17.82 2.26
C PRO A 32 -3.71 18.43 1.27
N SER A 33 -3.30 18.69 0.04
CA SER A 33 -4.11 19.29 -1.01
C SER A 33 -3.86 18.72 -2.42
N HIS A 34 -2.90 17.81 -2.60
CA HIS A 34 -2.35 17.53 -3.94
C HIS A 34 -2.08 16.08 -4.27
N GLY A 35 -2.15 15.14 -3.32
CA GLY A 35 -1.99 13.74 -3.67
C GLY A 35 -2.30 12.78 -2.54
N GLY A 36 -2.53 11.54 -2.90
CA GLY A 36 -2.92 10.52 -1.95
C GLY A 36 -2.97 9.13 -2.54
N GLU A 37 -3.39 8.22 -1.68
CA GLU A 37 -3.53 6.80 -1.98
C GLU A 37 -4.99 6.41 -1.80
N ILE A 38 -5.53 5.68 -2.77
CA ILE A 38 -6.89 5.17 -2.75
C ILE A 38 -6.96 3.76 -3.35
N ARG A 39 -8.10 3.10 -3.17
CA ARG A 39 -8.39 1.78 -3.77
C ARG A 39 -7.37 0.70 -3.35
N HIS A 40 -6.94 0.74 -2.09
CA HIS A 40 -6.14 -0.32 -1.50
C HIS A 40 -6.87 -1.65 -1.58
N THR A 41 -6.20 -2.66 -2.10
CA THR A 41 -6.76 -3.97 -2.42
C THR A 41 -5.77 -5.05 -1.99
N ASP A 42 -6.28 -6.08 -1.33
CA ASP A 42 -5.55 -7.32 -1.10
C ASP A 42 -5.56 -8.16 -2.39
N LEU A 43 -4.37 -8.53 -2.87
CA LEU A 43 -4.19 -9.35 -4.06
C LEU A 43 -4.00 -10.85 -3.73
N GLY A 44 -4.02 -11.21 -2.45
CA GLY A 44 -3.71 -12.56 -1.98
C GLY A 44 -2.21 -12.81 -1.84
N GLU A 45 -1.87 -13.90 -1.15
CA GLU A 45 -0.51 -14.44 -1.05
C GLU A 45 0.56 -13.43 -0.58
N GLY A 46 0.18 -12.50 0.30
CA GLY A 46 1.09 -11.51 0.86
C GLY A 46 1.34 -10.31 -0.05
N ARG A 47 0.48 -10.08 -1.06
CA ARG A 47 0.57 -8.94 -1.96
C ARG A 47 -0.58 -7.96 -1.80
N VAL A 48 -0.27 -6.68 -1.92
CA VAL A 48 -1.25 -5.60 -1.88
C VAL A 48 -1.03 -4.63 -3.03
N MET A 49 -2.07 -3.87 -3.38
CA MET A 49 -2.02 -2.84 -4.41
C MET A 49 -2.84 -1.63 -4.01
N TRP A 50 -2.45 -0.44 -4.47
CA TRP A 50 -3.27 0.76 -4.42
C TRP A 50 -3.02 1.67 -5.63
N MET A 51 -3.87 2.68 -5.77
CA MET A 51 -3.73 3.73 -6.76
C MET A 51 -3.24 5.02 -6.11
N ASP A 52 -2.12 5.52 -6.59
CA ASP A 52 -1.59 6.84 -6.27
C ASP A 52 -2.26 7.88 -7.17
N TRP A 53 -2.64 9.02 -6.61
CA TRP A 53 -3.17 10.14 -7.38
C TRP A 53 -2.51 11.45 -7.00
N TRP A 54 -2.40 12.36 -7.96
CA TRP A 54 -1.92 13.73 -7.76
C TRP A 54 -2.81 14.74 -8.51
N SER A 55 -3.03 15.92 -7.93
CA SER A 55 -3.75 17.05 -8.51
C SER A 55 -3.33 18.39 -7.87
N GLN A 56 -2.50 19.18 -8.57
CA GLN A 56 -2.21 20.58 -8.21
C GLN A 56 -2.28 21.50 -9.44
N GLU A 57 -1.26 21.43 -10.30
CA GLU A 57 -1.17 22.13 -11.59
C GLU A 57 -1.19 21.16 -12.79
N GLY A 58 -1.34 19.87 -12.47
CA GLY A 58 -1.48 18.75 -13.37
C GLY A 58 -2.01 17.56 -12.60
N THR A 59 -2.50 16.55 -13.31
CA THR A 59 -3.05 15.33 -12.74
C THR A 59 -2.18 14.15 -13.08
N ALA A 60 -1.95 13.26 -12.11
CA ALA A 60 -1.34 11.97 -12.36
C ALA A 60 -2.10 10.86 -11.64
N LYS A 61 -2.12 9.67 -12.24
CA LYS A 61 -2.62 8.44 -11.61
C LYS A 61 -1.62 7.33 -11.84
N GLY A 62 -1.28 6.61 -10.79
CA GLY A 62 -0.32 5.52 -10.82
C GLY A 62 -0.77 4.37 -9.94
N PHE A 63 -0.08 3.26 -10.06
CA PHE A 63 -0.32 2.09 -9.22
C PHE A 63 0.96 1.72 -8.51
N SER A 64 0.81 1.24 -7.29
CA SER A 64 1.86 0.65 -6.48
C SER A 64 1.41 -0.75 -6.07
N LEU A 65 2.25 -1.75 -6.32
CA LEU A 65 2.07 -3.14 -5.91
C LEU A 65 3.22 -3.52 -4.99
N VAL A 66 2.94 -4.23 -3.90
CA VAL A 66 3.97 -4.56 -2.89
C VAL A 66 3.89 -6.02 -2.47
N GLU A 67 5.07 -6.66 -2.39
CA GLU A 67 5.28 -7.90 -1.66
C GLU A 67 5.48 -7.60 -0.17
N CYS A 68 4.51 -7.91 0.68
CA CYS A 68 4.59 -7.53 2.08
C CYS A 68 5.72 -8.23 2.84
N ALA A 69 6.12 -9.43 2.44
CA ALA A 69 7.25 -10.14 3.06
C ALA A 69 8.60 -9.49 2.71
N SER A 70 8.94 -9.39 1.42
CA SER A 70 10.24 -8.88 0.98
C SER A 70 10.34 -7.35 1.01
N GLY A 71 9.22 -6.64 0.99
CA GLY A 71 9.17 -5.19 0.78
C GLY A 71 9.41 -4.78 -0.67
N GLU A 72 9.54 -5.72 -1.61
CA GLU A 72 9.66 -5.39 -3.02
C GLU A 72 8.39 -4.64 -3.48
N MET A 73 8.57 -3.58 -4.26
CA MET A 73 7.50 -2.72 -4.74
C MET A 73 7.66 -2.46 -6.24
N LEU A 74 6.59 -2.61 -7.00
CA LEU A 74 6.46 -2.10 -8.36
C LEU A 74 5.58 -0.86 -8.36
N ARG A 75 6.09 0.24 -8.91
CA ARG A 75 5.33 1.50 -9.10
C ARG A 75 5.39 1.99 -10.53
N PHE A 76 4.33 2.63 -11.00
CA PHE A 76 4.28 3.24 -12.34
C PHE A 76 3.13 4.25 -12.49
N TRP A 77 3.27 5.18 -13.44
CA TRP A 77 2.20 6.10 -13.85
C TRP A 77 1.40 5.54 -15.02
N SER A 78 0.08 5.56 -14.90
CA SER A 78 -0.87 5.13 -15.94
C SER A 78 -1.59 6.30 -16.62
N ALA A 79 -1.58 7.48 -16.00
CA ALA A 79 -2.08 8.70 -16.60
C ALA A 79 -1.30 9.91 -16.09
N GLU A 80 -1.06 10.89 -16.97
CA GLU A 80 -0.50 12.20 -16.66
C GLU A 80 -1.13 13.25 -17.57
N GLU A 81 -1.51 14.40 -17.00
CA GLU A 81 -1.93 15.60 -17.73
C GLU A 81 -1.28 16.81 -17.08
N ASN A 82 -0.68 17.71 -17.86
CA ASN A 82 -0.01 18.92 -17.37
C ASN A 82 1.09 18.69 -16.31
N MET A 83 1.68 17.49 -16.25
CA MET A 83 2.80 17.12 -15.35
C MET A 83 4.18 17.54 -15.94
N GLY A 84 4.29 18.79 -16.38
CA GLY A 84 5.50 19.35 -17.02
C GLY A 84 5.45 19.36 -18.55
N ARG A 85 6.60 19.14 -19.22
CA ARG A 85 6.72 19.23 -20.69
C ARG A 85 6.29 17.96 -21.44
N ARG A 86 5.90 16.91 -20.74
CA ARG A 86 5.52 15.62 -21.33
C ARG A 86 4.11 15.71 -21.91
N SER A 87 3.87 15.05 -23.05
CA SER A 87 2.54 14.94 -23.63
C SER A 87 1.60 14.22 -22.65
N ALA A 88 0.38 14.72 -22.56
CA ALA A 88 -0.68 14.07 -21.80
C ALA A 88 -0.91 12.65 -22.31
N PHE A 89 -1.25 11.75 -21.39
CA PHE A 89 -1.68 10.40 -21.71
C PHE A 89 -2.60 9.89 -20.61
N ASP A 90 -3.56 9.05 -20.98
CA ASP A 90 -4.32 8.26 -20.04
C ASP A 90 -4.43 6.85 -20.64
N ARG A 91 -3.82 5.89 -19.96
CA ARG A 91 -3.83 4.47 -20.29
C ARG A 91 -4.19 3.66 -19.05
N THR A 92 -4.96 4.24 -18.13
CA THR A 92 -5.35 3.59 -16.87
C THR A 92 -6.09 2.27 -17.12
N ASP A 93 -7.02 2.22 -18.07
CA ASP A 93 -7.78 1.00 -18.36
C ASP A 93 -6.88 -0.12 -18.92
N ASP A 94 -5.95 0.20 -19.82
CA ASP A 94 -5.01 -0.77 -20.37
C ASP A 94 -4.03 -1.28 -19.32
N ALA A 95 -3.58 -0.40 -18.41
CA ALA A 95 -2.75 -0.81 -17.29
C ALA A 95 -3.52 -1.75 -16.34
N MET A 96 -4.79 -1.45 -16.05
CA MET A 96 -5.65 -2.32 -15.26
C MET A 96 -5.86 -3.69 -15.91
N GLU A 97 -6.02 -3.76 -17.23
CA GLU A 97 -6.13 -5.03 -17.95
C GLU A 97 -4.85 -5.88 -17.80
N VAL A 98 -3.67 -5.26 -17.89
CA VAL A 98 -2.40 -5.96 -17.63
C VAL A 98 -2.35 -6.48 -16.21
N LEU A 99 -2.69 -5.65 -15.22
CA LEU A 99 -2.69 -6.06 -13.82
C LEU A 99 -3.66 -7.21 -13.56
N ASP A 100 -4.90 -7.11 -14.03
CA ASP A 100 -5.94 -8.14 -13.87
C ASP A 100 -5.50 -9.48 -14.48
N ARG A 101 -4.90 -9.45 -15.67
CA ARG A 101 -4.33 -10.65 -16.31
C ARG A 101 -3.28 -11.33 -15.43
N HIS A 102 -2.40 -10.55 -14.78
CA HIS A 102 -1.41 -11.09 -13.86
C HIS A 102 -2.00 -11.59 -12.54
N GLN A 103 -3.12 -11.02 -12.06
CA GLN A 103 -3.81 -11.53 -10.87
C GLN A 103 -4.66 -12.78 -11.16
N SER A 104 -5.17 -12.92 -12.38
CA SER A 104 -5.95 -14.11 -12.78
C SER A 104 -5.09 -15.35 -13.07
N GLY A 105 -3.78 -15.17 -13.26
CA GLY A 105 -2.81 -16.23 -13.55
C GLY A 105 -2.15 -16.86 -12.32
N ALA A 106 -1.27 -17.83 -12.54
CA ALA A 106 -0.49 -18.43 -11.46
C ALA A 106 0.59 -17.46 -10.95
N ARG A 107 0.63 -17.25 -9.62
CA ARG A 107 1.50 -16.28 -8.93
C ARG A 107 2.97 -16.35 -9.32
N VAL A 108 3.50 -17.56 -9.50
CA VAL A 108 4.91 -17.80 -9.84
C VAL A 108 5.32 -17.10 -11.14
N PHE A 109 4.36 -16.80 -12.03
CA PHE A 109 4.62 -16.09 -13.27
C PHE A 109 4.32 -14.59 -13.19
N ALA A 110 3.61 -14.13 -12.16
CA ALA A 110 3.30 -12.71 -11.93
C ALA A 110 4.42 -12.02 -11.13
N THR A 111 5.66 -12.11 -11.62
CA THR A 111 6.78 -11.35 -11.02
C THR A 111 6.67 -9.87 -11.39
N PHE A 112 7.23 -8.98 -10.59
CA PHE A 112 7.18 -7.55 -10.89
C PHE A 112 7.96 -7.20 -12.15
N GLU A 113 9.03 -7.91 -12.49
CA GLU A 113 9.75 -7.72 -13.75
C GLU A 113 8.88 -8.05 -14.95
N ARG A 114 8.07 -9.12 -14.86
CA ARG A 114 7.17 -9.50 -15.95
C ARG A 114 6.02 -8.50 -16.09
N ILE A 115 5.44 -8.07 -14.98
CA ILE A 115 4.39 -7.04 -14.98
C ILE A 115 4.97 -5.73 -15.57
N ALA A 116 6.15 -5.30 -15.12
CA ALA A 116 6.84 -4.13 -15.63
C ALA A 116 7.15 -4.25 -17.13
N HIS A 117 7.56 -5.42 -17.60
CA HIS A 117 7.80 -5.69 -19.02
C HIS A 117 6.53 -5.48 -19.85
N ASP A 118 5.39 -6.03 -19.40
CA ASP A 118 4.12 -5.89 -20.11
C ASP A 118 3.56 -4.45 -20.07
N LEU A 119 3.94 -3.68 -19.06
CA LEU A 119 3.58 -2.26 -18.92
C LEU A 119 4.46 -1.30 -19.73
N LYS A 120 5.60 -1.73 -20.27
CA LYS A 120 6.65 -0.86 -20.85
C LYS A 120 6.18 0.14 -21.92
N PHE A 121 5.12 -0.17 -22.65
CA PHE A 121 4.56 0.70 -23.70
C PHE A 121 3.17 1.26 -23.37
N ILE A 122 2.72 1.06 -22.12
CA ILE A 122 1.42 1.46 -21.59
C ILE A 122 1.61 2.51 -20.51
N ALA A 123 2.55 2.26 -19.59
CA ALA A 123 2.82 3.09 -18.43
C ALA A 123 4.13 3.91 -18.58
N ARG A 124 4.32 4.87 -17.69
CA ARG A 124 5.55 5.66 -17.55
C ARG A 124 6.16 5.48 -16.17
N ASP A 125 7.44 5.83 -16.06
CA ASP A 125 8.20 5.85 -14.81
C ASP A 125 8.08 4.55 -14.00
N ILE A 126 8.09 3.42 -14.73
CA ILE A 126 8.02 2.08 -14.15
C ILE A 126 9.30 1.82 -13.36
N ALA A 127 9.16 1.54 -12.08
CA ALA A 127 10.28 1.28 -11.19
C ALA A 127 9.97 0.12 -10.25
N ILE A 128 10.97 -0.72 -10.01
CA ILE A 128 10.95 -1.74 -8.97
C ILE A 128 11.93 -1.29 -7.88
N THR A 129 11.44 -1.18 -6.65
CA THR A 129 12.21 -0.78 -5.46
C THR A 129 12.04 -1.80 -4.35
N THR A 130 12.79 -1.65 -3.26
CA THR A 130 12.61 -2.44 -2.04
C THR A 130 12.42 -1.49 -0.87
N GLU A 131 11.27 -1.58 -0.23
CA GLU A 131 10.89 -0.76 0.91
C GLU A 131 11.42 -1.36 2.21
N THR A 132 12.07 -0.53 3.02
CA THR A 132 12.54 -0.89 4.37
C THR A 132 11.57 -0.50 5.48
N THR A 133 10.48 0.18 5.10
CA THR A 133 9.39 0.58 5.98
C THR A 133 8.12 -0.09 5.48
N GLU A 134 7.35 -0.65 6.41
CA GLU A 134 6.05 -1.21 6.12
C GLU A 134 5.08 -0.11 5.66
N ASN A 135 4.32 -0.39 4.61
CA ASN A 135 3.24 0.48 4.17
C ASN A 135 1.93 0.10 4.86
N CYS A 136 0.99 1.05 4.91
CA CYS A 136 -0.31 0.85 5.55
C CYS A 136 -1.03 -0.42 5.05
N ALA A 137 -1.03 -0.67 3.74
CA ALA A 137 -1.77 -1.79 3.18
C ALA A 137 -1.20 -3.14 3.63
N CYS A 138 0.12 -3.26 3.72
CA CYS A 138 0.74 -4.46 4.28
C CYS A 138 0.49 -4.61 5.78
N ALA A 139 0.53 -3.51 6.54
CA ALA A 139 0.19 -3.54 7.97
C ALA A 139 -1.27 -3.95 8.20
N ALA A 140 -2.18 -3.56 7.31
CA ALA A 140 -3.59 -3.90 7.38
C ALA A 140 -3.90 -5.34 6.95
N ALA A 141 -3.37 -5.79 5.81
CA ALA A 141 -3.71 -7.09 5.22
C ALA A 141 -2.81 -8.24 5.72
N TYR A 142 -1.53 -7.95 5.98
CA TYR A 142 -0.50 -8.96 6.27
C TYR A 142 0.48 -8.54 7.37
N PRO A 143 0.01 -8.13 8.57
CA PRO A 143 0.90 -7.63 9.64
C PRO A 143 1.98 -8.63 10.07
N ALA A 144 1.71 -9.94 9.95
CA ALA A 144 2.67 -10.99 10.28
C ALA A 144 3.85 -11.09 9.28
N LEU A 145 3.75 -10.47 8.09
CA LEU A 145 4.79 -10.49 7.05
C LEU A 145 5.74 -9.29 7.13
N ARG A 146 5.60 -8.41 8.12
CA ARG A 146 6.48 -7.24 8.33
C ARG A 146 7.96 -7.64 8.35
N GLY A 147 8.31 -8.74 9.02
CA GLY A 147 9.69 -9.14 9.24
C GLY A 147 10.48 -8.03 9.94
N ASP A 148 11.63 -7.66 9.37
CA ASP A 148 12.54 -6.65 9.93
C ASP A 148 12.25 -5.22 9.48
N LYS A 149 11.19 -5.00 8.67
CA LYS A 149 10.82 -3.66 8.21
C LYS A 149 10.36 -2.79 9.37
N THR A 150 10.65 -1.49 9.27
CA THR A 150 10.13 -0.49 10.22
C THR A 150 8.61 -0.53 10.21
N GLU A 151 7.98 -0.64 11.38
CA GLU A 151 6.52 -0.73 11.53
C GLU A 151 5.81 0.51 10.98
N PHE A 152 4.69 0.28 10.31
CA PHE A 152 3.81 1.37 9.89
C PHE A 152 3.08 1.95 11.10
N MET A 153 3.19 3.27 11.28
CA MET A 153 2.43 4.00 12.29
C MET A 153 1.46 4.94 11.60
N LEU A 154 0.16 4.78 11.86
CA LEU A 154 -0.83 5.77 11.43
C LEU A 154 -0.51 7.08 12.15
N ALA A 155 -0.32 8.18 11.41
CA ALA A 155 -0.20 9.49 12.02
C ALA A 155 -1.51 9.81 12.75
N GLY A 156 -1.42 10.03 14.08
CA GLY A 156 -2.56 10.40 14.92
C GLY A 156 -3.03 11.83 14.69
#